data_AF-A0A226M6R3-F1
#
_entry.id   AF-A0A226M6R3-F1
#
_cell.length_a   1.000
_cell.length_b   1.000
_cell.length_c   1.000
_cell.angle_alpha   90.00
_cell.angle_beta   90.00
_cell.angle_gamma   90.00
#
_symmetry.space_group_name_H-M   'P 1'
#
loop_
_entity.id
_entity.type
_entity.pdbx_description
1 polymer ?
#
loop_
_entity_poly.entity_id
_entity_poly.type
_entity_poly.pdbx_seq_one_letter_code
_entity_poly.pdbx_strand_id
1 'polypeptide(L)'
;KAEQRRALRRWERHLNSTRSHRGRIAVENEVDLHGPPRDFVYINEYKVGAGVQLTPVAVGCECSDCMAEPAGGCCPGASRNKFAYNEAGQVRIRAGLPIYECNSRCRCGAECPNRVVQKGIRYDLCIFRTGNGRGWGVRTLQRIRKNSFVMEYVGEVSAGGEG
;
A
#
# COMPACT_ATOMS: atom_id res chain seq x y z
N LYS A 1 11.11 -14.66 28.12
CA LYS A 1 9.69 -14.33 27.81
C LYS A 1 9.32 -12.86 28.10
N ALA A 2 9.54 -12.32 29.30
CA ALA A 2 9.17 -10.93 29.63
C ALA A 2 9.92 -9.88 28.78
N GLU A 3 11.23 -10.05 28.58
CA GLU A 3 12.06 -9.15 27.77
C GLU A 3 11.63 -9.11 26.30
N GLN A 4 11.39 -10.30 25.71
CA GLN A 4 10.84 -10.42 24.36
C GLN A 4 9.53 -9.63 24.21
N ARG A 5 8.58 -9.80 25.13
CA ARG A 5 7.31 -9.05 25.11
C ARG A 5 7.53 -7.54 25.16
N ARG A 6 8.48 -7.06 25.98
CA ARG A 6 8.85 -5.64 26.02
C ARG A 6 9.46 -5.17 24.70
N ALA A 7 10.32 -5.98 24.07
CA ALA A 7 10.93 -5.66 22.79
C ALA A 7 9.89 -5.58 21.66
N LEU A 8 8.98 -6.54 21.57
CA LEU A 8 7.90 -6.54 20.57
C LEU A 8 6.97 -5.33 20.73
N ARG A 9 6.62 -4.95 21.97
CA ARG A 9 5.82 -3.73 22.23
C ARG A 9 6.55 -2.44 21.85
N ARG A 10 7.88 -2.39 22.00
CA ARG A 10 8.66 -1.23 21.53
C ARG A 10 8.65 -1.16 20.01
N TRP A 11 8.82 -2.29 19.34
CA TRP A 11 8.78 -2.37 17.89
C TRP A 11 7.42 -2.01 17.34
N GLU A 12 6.34 -2.54 17.90
CA GLU A 12 4.97 -2.18 17.55
C GLU A 12 4.75 -0.65 17.65
N ARG A 13 5.11 -0.02 18.78
CA ARG A 13 5.00 1.44 18.93
C ARG A 13 5.78 2.19 17.86
N HIS A 14 6.99 1.75 17.55
CA HIS A 14 7.82 2.35 16.51
C HIS A 14 7.18 2.24 15.11
N LEU A 15 6.62 1.07 14.76
CA LEU A 15 5.89 0.89 13.49
C LEU A 15 4.68 1.84 13.42
N ASN A 16 3.92 1.94 14.51
CA ASN A 16 2.73 2.80 14.57
C ASN A 16 3.08 4.30 14.55
N SER A 17 4.23 4.71 15.10
CA SER A 17 4.68 6.11 15.03
C SER A 17 5.28 6.49 13.68
N THR A 18 5.76 5.51 12.91
CA THR A 18 6.44 5.74 11.63
C THR A 18 5.49 5.68 10.44
N ARG A 19 4.37 4.94 10.55
CA ARG A 19 3.44 4.79 9.43
C ARG A 19 2.77 6.11 9.02
N SER A 20 2.52 6.26 7.72
CA SER A 20 1.75 7.39 7.15
C SER A 20 0.30 7.02 6.80
N HIS A 21 -0.10 5.76 6.99
CA HIS A 21 -1.42 5.25 6.66
C HIS A 21 -2.33 5.10 7.90
N ARG A 22 -3.63 4.85 7.67
CA ARG A 22 -4.63 4.79 8.76
C ARG A 22 -4.59 3.47 9.55
N GLY A 23 -4.41 2.35 8.86
CA GLY A 23 -4.45 1.02 9.47
C GLY A 23 -3.41 0.81 10.57
N ARG A 24 -3.82 0.26 11.72
CA ARG A 24 -2.90 -0.08 12.82
C ARG A 24 -2.00 -1.27 12.48
N ILE A 25 -0.83 -1.33 13.11
CA ILE A 25 0.07 -2.48 12.98
C ILE A 25 0.24 -3.09 14.37
N ALA A 26 -0.24 -4.31 14.58
CA ALA A 26 0.02 -5.08 15.79
C ALA A 26 1.23 -6.01 15.57
N VAL A 27 1.89 -6.41 16.65
CA VAL A 27 3.00 -7.36 16.63
C VAL A 27 2.77 -8.45 17.68
N GLU A 28 2.76 -9.71 17.23
CA GLU A 28 2.50 -10.86 18.10
C GLU A 28 3.51 -11.98 17.89
N ASN A 29 3.98 -12.58 18.99
CA ASN A 29 4.73 -13.82 18.94
C ASN A 29 4.34 -14.69 20.14
N GLU A 30 3.61 -15.76 19.84
CA GLU A 30 3.19 -16.78 20.82
C GLU A 30 3.85 -18.14 20.56
N VAL A 31 4.74 -18.22 19.56
CA VAL A 31 5.30 -19.47 19.05
C VAL A 31 6.69 -19.73 19.62
N ASP A 32 7.57 -18.72 19.60
CA ASP A 32 8.96 -18.85 20.03
C ASP A 32 9.44 -17.60 20.80
N LEU A 33 10.74 -17.51 21.07
CA LEU A 33 11.36 -16.39 21.79
C LEU A 33 11.98 -15.31 20.88
N HIS A 34 11.77 -15.36 19.56
CA HIS A 34 12.31 -14.34 18.66
C HIS A 34 11.70 -12.96 18.96
N GLY A 35 12.58 -11.98 19.08
CA GLY A 35 12.23 -10.56 19.17
C GLY A 35 12.06 -9.93 17.78
N PRO A 36 11.98 -8.59 17.73
CA PRO A 36 11.94 -7.85 16.47
C PRO A 36 13.10 -8.25 15.53
N PRO A 37 12.88 -8.24 14.20
CA PRO A 37 13.97 -8.38 13.24
C PRO A 37 15.00 -7.26 13.44
N ARG A 38 16.30 -7.60 13.33
CA ARG A 38 17.40 -6.67 13.59
C ARG A 38 17.69 -5.75 12.40
N ASP A 39 17.58 -6.28 11.18
CA ASP A 39 17.97 -5.58 9.95
C ASP A 39 16.75 -5.25 9.09
N PHE A 40 15.72 -4.66 9.73
CA PHE A 40 14.49 -4.26 9.06
C PHE A 40 14.16 -2.81 9.38
N VAL A 41 14.00 -2.01 8.33
CA VAL A 41 13.55 -0.61 8.42
C VAL A 41 12.20 -0.50 7.76
N TYR A 42 11.20 -0.06 8.52
CA TYR A 42 9.87 0.20 7.99
C TYR A 42 9.89 1.48 7.14
N ILE A 43 9.35 1.39 5.93
CA ILE A 43 9.24 2.51 4.98
C ILE A 43 7.80 2.58 4.47
N ASN A 44 7.32 3.78 4.17
CA ASN A 44 5.96 4.02 3.70
C ASN A 44 5.84 4.07 2.17
N GLU A 45 6.93 4.44 1.51
CA GLU A 45 7.01 4.66 0.07
C GLU A 45 8.33 4.07 -0.45
N TYR A 46 8.45 3.92 -1.76
CA TYR A 46 9.70 3.45 -2.37
C TYR A 46 10.89 4.32 -1.98
N LYS A 47 12.01 3.69 -1.66
CA LYS A 47 13.30 4.36 -1.57
C LYS A 47 13.95 4.34 -2.96
N VAL A 48 14.13 5.50 -3.55
CA VAL A 48 14.73 5.61 -4.88
C VAL A 48 16.26 5.52 -4.73
N GLY A 49 16.85 4.46 -5.29
CA GLY A 49 18.28 4.24 -5.29
C GLY A 49 19.03 5.24 -6.18
N ALA A 50 20.36 5.30 -6.01
CA ALA A 50 21.20 6.20 -6.77
C ALA A 50 21.03 5.97 -8.29
N GLY A 51 20.86 7.06 -9.05
CA GLY A 51 20.73 7.01 -10.51
C GLY A 51 19.34 6.70 -11.05
N VAL A 52 18.35 6.37 -10.21
CA VAL A 52 16.95 6.20 -10.64
C VAL A 52 16.23 7.55 -10.65
N GLN A 53 15.62 7.91 -11.79
CA GLN A 53 14.77 9.10 -11.92
C GLN A 53 13.30 8.69 -12.12
N LEU A 54 12.45 9.08 -11.17
CA LEU A 54 11.00 8.93 -11.33
C LEU A 54 10.47 10.06 -12.20
N THR A 55 9.83 9.72 -13.32
CA THR A 55 9.21 10.72 -14.19
C THR A 55 7.89 11.19 -13.58
N PRO A 56 7.72 12.48 -13.28
CA PRO A 56 6.46 12.98 -12.74
C PRO A 56 5.35 12.88 -13.79
N VAL A 57 4.13 12.60 -13.34
CA VAL A 57 2.97 12.57 -14.24
C VAL A 57 2.69 13.98 -14.75
N ALA A 58 2.60 14.13 -16.08
CA ALA A 58 2.51 15.45 -16.74
C ALA A 58 1.07 16.00 -16.85
N VAL A 59 0.05 15.13 -16.84
CA VAL A 59 -1.34 15.50 -17.14
C VAL A 59 -2.31 14.95 -16.10
N GLY A 60 -3.35 15.71 -15.79
CA GLY A 60 -4.49 15.28 -14.98
C GLY A 60 -5.80 15.44 -15.74
N CYS A 61 -6.89 14.90 -15.18
CA CYS A 61 -8.23 15.03 -15.76
C CYS A 61 -8.94 16.31 -15.27
N GLU A 62 -9.90 16.78 -16.07
CA GLU A 62 -10.78 17.93 -15.75
C GLU A 62 -12.20 17.50 -15.35
N CYS A 63 -12.42 16.23 -15.01
CA CYS A 63 -13.74 15.67 -14.69
C CYS A 63 -14.36 16.37 -13.47
N SER A 64 -15.67 16.68 -13.56
CA SER A 64 -16.56 17.01 -12.45
C SER A 64 -16.75 15.79 -11.54
N ASP A 65 -17.07 14.65 -12.17
CA ASP A 65 -17.20 13.34 -11.54
C ASP A 65 -16.42 12.31 -12.35
N CYS A 66 -15.37 11.73 -11.75
CA CYS A 66 -14.50 10.79 -12.46
C CYS A 66 -15.15 9.42 -12.74
N MET A 67 -16.26 9.09 -12.08
CA MET A 67 -16.94 7.81 -12.23
C MET A 67 -18.23 7.93 -13.05
N ALA A 68 -19.05 8.94 -12.77
CA ALA A 68 -20.30 9.16 -13.48
C ALA A 68 -20.11 9.90 -14.82
N GLU A 69 -19.17 10.86 -14.87
CA GLU A 69 -18.93 11.72 -16.04
C GLU A 69 -17.44 11.74 -16.46
N PRO A 70 -16.83 10.58 -16.75
CA PRO A 70 -15.41 10.51 -17.07
C PRO A 70 -15.12 11.10 -18.46
N ALA A 71 -14.85 12.41 -18.52
CA ALA A 71 -14.38 13.08 -19.73
C ALA A 71 -13.21 12.32 -20.36
N GLY A 72 -13.39 11.84 -21.61
CA GLY A 72 -12.38 11.04 -22.32
C GLY A 72 -11.97 9.73 -21.60
N GLY A 73 -12.79 9.19 -20.69
CA GLY A 73 -12.47 8.04 -19.87
C GLY A 73 -11.59 8.35 -18.65
N CYS A 74 -11.46 9.62 -18.25
CA CYS A 74 -10.62 10.08 -17.14
C CYS A 74 -9.11 9.75 -17.37
N CYS A 75 -8.29 9.75 -16.32
CA CYS A 75 -6.86 9.42 -16.41
C CYS A 75 -6.56 8.05 -17.05
N PRO A 76 -7.35 6.98 -16.78
CA PRO A 76 -7.21 5.72 -17.50
C PRO A 76 -7.45 5.87 -18.99
N GLY A 77 -8.49 6.60 -19.40
CA GLY A 77 -8.83 6.81 -20.80
C GLY A 77 -7.76 7.57 -21.58
N ALA A 78 -7.13 8.58 -20.98
CA ALA A 78 -5.97 9.28 -21.55
C ALA A 78 -4.80 8.33 -21.85
N SER A 79 -4.67 7.24 -21.08
CA SER A 79 -3.68 6.18 -21.27
C SER A 79 -4.22 4.98 -22.06
N ARG A 80 -5.38 5.11 -22.73
CA ARG A 80 -6.09 4.03 -23.45
C ARG A 80 -6.39 2.79 -22.59
N ASN A 81 -6.63 3.01 -21.31
CA ASN A 81 -6.92 1.99 -20.31
C ASN A 81 -8.31 2.16 -19.70
N LYS A 82 -8.78 1.10 -19.01
CA LYS A 82 -10.11 1.08 -18.38
C LYS A 82 -10.05 1.61 -16.95
N PHE A 83 -11.15 2.23 -16.52
CA PHE A 83 -11.35 2.60 -15.13
C PHE A 83 -11.28 1.36 -14.21
N ALA A 84 -10.41 1.40 -13.20
CA ALA A 84 -10.03 0.20 -12.46
C ALA A 84 -11.04 -0.22 -11.38
N TYR A 85 -11.78 0.74 -10.82
CA TYR A 85 -12.54 0.57 -9.57
C TYR A 85 -14.06 0.68 -9.75
N ASN A 86 -14.82 0.00 -8.89
CA ASN A 86 -16.22 0.35 -8.64
C ASN A 86 -16.34 1.44 -7.55
N GLU A 87 -17.57 1.87 -7.26
CA GLU A 87 -17.90 2.83 -6.18
C GLU A 87 -17.38 2.41 -4.80
N ALA A 88 -17.28 1.10 -4.55
CA ALA A 88 -16.73 0.56 -3.30
C ALA A 88 -15.18 0.51 -3.27
N GLY A 89 -14.50 1.00 -4.32
CA GLY A 89 -13.04 0.96 -4.44
C GLY A 89 -12.49 -0.45 -4.69
N GLN A 90 -13.29 -1.36 -5.25
CA GLN A 90 -12.87 -2.73 -5.60
C GLN A 90 -12.45 -2.79 -7.06
N VAL A 91 -11.33 -3.47 -7.31
CA VAL A 91 -10.77 -3.67 -8.65
C VAL A 91 -11.72 -4.52 -9.52
N ARG A 92 -11.96 -4.06 -10.74
CA ARG A 92 -12.78 -4.75 -11.76
C ARG A 92 -11.99 -5.17 -13.01
N ILE A 93 -10.79 -4.64 -13.19
CA ILE A 93 -9.92 -5.02 -14.31
C ILE A 93 -9.23 -6.36 -14.02
N ARG A 94 -8.78 -7.03 -15.09
CA ARG A 94 -8.07 -8.32 -14.99
C ARG A 94 -6.63 -8.09 -14.52
N ALA A 95 -6.07 -9.11 -13.86
CA ALA A 95 -4.64 -9.12 -13.54
C ALA A 95 -3.80 -8.97 -14.82
N GLY A 96 -2.66 -8.28 -14.71
CA GLY A 96 -1.79 -7.93 -15.84
C GLY A 96 -2.15 -6.61 -16.53
N LEU A 97 -3.28 -5.98 -16.19
CA LEU A 97 -3.61 -4.63 -16.67
C LEU A 97 -3.16 -3.56 -15.65
N PRO A 98 -2.59 -2.44 -16.12
CA PRO A 98 -2.18 -1.34 -15.25
C PRO A 98 -3.37 -0.57 -14.69
N ILE A 99 -3.14 0.08 -13.56
CA ILE A 99 -4.09 1.02 -12.94
C ILE A 99 -3.52 2.42 -13.10
N TYR A 100 -4.34 3.32 -13.64
CA TYR A 100 -4.02 4.75 -13.76
C TYR A 100 -4.94 5.56 -12.85
N GLU A 101 -4.49 5.81 -11.63
CA GLU A 101 -5.22 6.65 -10.68
C GLU A 101 -5.17 8.13 -11.07
N CYS A 102 -6.14 8.90 -10.58
CA CYS A 102 -6.05 10.35 -10.63
C CYS A 102 -4.89 10.83 -9.75
N ASN A 103 -4.23 11.90 -10.16
CA ASN A 103 -3.00 12.41 -9.57
C ASN A 103 -3.15 13.88 -9.15
N SER A 104 -2.09 14.50 -8.62
CA SER A 104 -2.10 15.88 -8.11
C SER A 104 -2.43 16.95 -9.17
N ARG A 105 -2.32 16.64 -10.47
CA ARG A 105 -2.70 17.54 -11.57
C ARG A 105 -4.18 17.43 -11.97
N CYS A 106 -4.93 16.51 -11.38
CA CYS A 106 -6.35 16.35 -11.68
C CYS A 106 -7.19 17.36 -10.90
N ARG A 107 -8.25 17.88 -11.51
CA ARG A 107 -9.23 18.74 -10.85
C ARG A 107 -9.97 18.06 -9.69
N CYS A 108 -10.12 16.74 -9.74
CA CYS A 108 -10.85 15.98 -8.73
C CYS A 108 -10.10 15.87 -7.40
N GLY A 109 -10.85 15.97 -6.29
CA GLY A 109 -10.31 15.96 -4.94
C GLY A 109 -9.88 14.58 -4.43
N ALA A 110 -9.47 14.54 -3.15
CA ALA A 110 -8.98 13.33 -2.46
C ALA A 110 -10.03 12.22 -2.38
N GLU A 111 -11.33 12.56 -2.38
CA GLU A 111 -12.42 11.58 -2.35
C GLU A 111 -12.80 11.02 -3.72
N CYS A 112 -12.08 11.38 -4.78
CA CYS A 112 -12.27 10.80 -6.10
C CYS A 112 -12.22 9.25 -6.04
N PRO A 113 -13.18 8.54 -6.66
CA PRO A 113 -13.20 7.08 -6.66
C PRO A 113 -12.07 6.45 -7.50
N ASN A 114 -11.36 7.25 -8.31
CA ASN A 114 -10.12 6.85 -8.98
C ASN A 114 -8.85 7.12 -8.14
N ARG A 115 -8.99 7.25 -6.82
CA ARG A 115 -7.90 7.37 -5.83
C ARG A 115 -8.13 6.33 -4.73
N VAL A 116 -7.54 5.14 -4.87
CA VAL A 116 -7.73 4.01 -3.95
C VAL A 116 -6.40 3.59 -3.33
N VAL A 117 -5.39 3.29 -4.15
CA VAL A 117 -4.04 2.89 -3.70
C VAL A 117 -3.39 4.03 -2.95
N GLN A 118 -3.43 5.25 -3.51
CA GLN A 118 -2.83 6.44 -2.89
C GLN A 118 -3.48 6.85 -1.55
N LYS A 119 -4.62 6.27 -1.16
CA LYS A 119 -5.23 6.47 0.18
C LYS A 119 -4.53 5.65 1.26
N GLY A 120 -3.59 4.79 0.88
CA GLY A 120 -2.78 3.96 1.78
C GLY A 120 -3.58 2.84 2.44
N ILE A 121 -2.89 2.11 3.33
CA ILE A 121 -3.44 0.96 4.05
C ILE A 121 -4.56 1.41 5.01
N ARG A 122 -5.75 0.83 4.83
CA ARG A 122 -6.95 1.13 5.66
C ARG A 122 -7.27 0.07 6.70
N TYR A 123 -6.68 -1.12 6.57
CA TYR A 123 -6.94 -2.24 7.47
C TYR A 123 -5.91 -2.30 8.59
N ASP A 124 -6.39 -2.61 9.79
CA ASP A 124 -5.52 -3.01 10.89
C ASP A 124 -4.90 -4.38 10.58
N LEU A 125 -3.57 -4.44 10.57
CA LEU A 125 -2.76 -5.61 10.26
C LEU A 125 -2.00 -6.07 11.50
N CYS A 126 -1.64 -7.35 11.53
CA CYS A 126 -0.83 -7.94 12.58
C CYS A 126 0.36 -8.68 11.95
N ILE A 127 1.56 -8.30 12.35
CA ILE A 127 2.78 -9.04 12.08
C ILE A 127 2.88 -10.12 13.15
N PHE A 128 2.81 -11.38 12.75
CA PHE A 128 2.75 -12.51 13.69
C PHE A 128 3.80 -13.56 13.39
N ARG A 129 4.28 -14.26 14.43
CA ARG A 129 5.15 -15.42 14.25
C ARG A 129 4.33 -16.64 13.83
N THR A 130 4.70 -17.27 12.72
CA THR A 130 4.02 -18.46 12.21
C THR A 130 4.41 -19.71 13.01
N GLY A 131 3.45 -20.61 13.25
CA GLY A 131 3.67 -21.86 13.99
C GLY A 131 4.36 -22.97 13.20
N ASN A 132 4.57 -22.80 11.89
CA ASN A 132 5.05 -23.84 10.98
C ASN A 132 6.44 -23.55 10.39
N GLY A 133 7.26 -22.76 11.08
CA GLY A 133 8.65 -22.51 10.69
C GLY A 133 8.85 -21.50 9.56
N ARG A 134 7.79 -20.85 9.03
CA ARG A 134 7.89 -19.83 7.97
C ARG A 134 8.31 -18.44 8.48
N GLY A 135 8.72 -18.32 9.74
CA GLY A 135 9.13 -17.06 10.35
C GLY A 135 7.96 -16.10 10.58
N TRP A 136 8.14 -14.83 10.23
CA TRP A 136 7.13 -13.78 10.38
C TRP A 136 6.13 -13.79 9.21
N GLY A 137 4.85 -13.62 9.52
CA GLY A 137 3.78 -13.44 8.55
C GLY A 137 2.96 -12.19 8.84
N VAL A 138 2.09 -11.82 7.90
CA VAL A 138 1.13 -10.72 8.06
C VAL A 138 -0.28 -11.29 7.96
N ARG A 139 -1.15 -10.89 8.89
CA ARG A 139 -2.59 -11.19 8.84
C ARG A 139 -3.40 -9.91 9.03
N THR A 140 -4.63 -9.91 8.52
CA THR A 140 -5.60 -8.84 8.79
C THR A 140 -6.31 -9.09 10.12
N LEU A 141 -6.65 -8.02 10.85
CA LEU A 141 -7.50 -8.07 12.05
C LEU A 141 -8.99 -7.87 11.73
N GLN A 142 -9.33 -7.71 10.46
CA GLN A 142 -10.69 -7.48 10.00
C GLN A 142 -10.95 -8.14 8.64
N ARG A 143 -12.23 -8.37 8.31
CA ARG A 143 -12.61 -8.96 7.02
C ARG A 143 -12.29 -7.99 5.88
N ILE A 144 -11.59 -8.49 4.87
CA ILE A 144 -11.30 -7.76 3.63
C ILE A 144 -12.24 -8.27 2.54
N ARG A 145 -12.90 -7.35 1.83
CA ARG A 145 -13.76 -7.72 0.70
C ARG A 145 -12.89 -8.11 -0.50
N LYS A 146 -13.41 -9.02 -1.34
CA LYS A 146 -12.74 -9.44 -2.57
C LYS A 146 -12.41 -8.20 -3.44
N ASN A 147 -11.23 -8.22 -4.07
CA ASN A 147 -10.73 -7.17 -4.95
C ASN A 147 -10.49 -5.80 -4.28
N SER A 148 -10.44 -5.72 -2.96
CA SER A 148 -10.05 -4.50 -2.26
C SER A 148 -8.52 -4.34 -2.20
N PHE A 149 -8.04 -3.11 -2.35
CA PHE A 149 -6.65 -2.78 -2.09
C PHE A 149 -6.30 -3.06 -0.62
N VAL A 150 -5.19 -3.77 -0.38
CA VAL A 150 -4.71 -4.14 0.95
C VAL A 150 -3.53 -3.28 1.37
N MET A 151 -2.43 -3.37 0.62
CA MET A 151 -1.18 -2.64 0.82
C MET A 151 -0.31 -2.67 -0.44
N GLU A 152 0.65 -1.76 -0.52
CA GLU A 152 1.71 -1.78 -1.53
C GLU A 152 2.89 -2.66 -1.08
N TYR A 153 3.58 -3.24 -2.06
CA TYR A 153 4.90 -3.80 -1.84
C TYR A 153 5.92 -2.68 -2.02
N VAL A 154 6.55 -2.26 -0.93
CA VAL A 154 7.53 -1.17 -0.94
C VAL A 154 8.92 -1.70 -0.60
N GLY A 155 9.92 -1.08 -1.19
CA GLY A 155 11.32 -1.47 -1.07
C GLY A 155 12.23 -0.38 -1.64
N GLU A 156 13.50 -0.70 -1.75
CA GLU A 156 14.45 0.09 -2.52
C GLU A 156 14.29 -0.22 -4.01
N VAL A 157 14.26 0.83 -4.83
CA VAL A 157 14.23 0.74 -6.30
C VAL A 157 15.63 1.02 -6.80
N SER A 158 16.30 -0.01 -7.30
CA SER A 158 17.63 0.09 -7.93
C SER A 158 17.54 -0.08 -9.44
N ALA A 159 18.49 0.51 -10.18
CA ALA A 159 18.65 0.21 -11.59
C ALA A 159 19.10 -1.25 -11.76
N GLY A 160 18.56 -1.96 -12.74
CA GLY A 160 18.89 -3.37 -12.98
C GLY A 160 20.37 -3.55 -13.33
N GLY A 161 21.20 -3.84 -12.32
CA GLY A 161 22.65 -4.00 -12.49
C GLY A 161 23.45 -4.28 -11.21
N GLU A 162 22.81 -4.44 -10.05
CA GLU A 162 23.51 -4.75 -8.80
C GLU A 162 22.95 -6.05 -8.21
N GLY A 163 23.64 -7.15 -8.51
CA GLY A 163 23.50 -8.48 -7.92
C GLY A 163 24.87 -9.11 -7.78
#